data_AF-A0A5B0F086-F1
#
_entry.id   AF-A0A5B0F086-F1
#
_cell.length_a   1.000
_cell.length_b   1.000
_cell.length_c   1.000
_cell.angle_alpha   90.00
_cell.angle_beta   90.00
_cell.angle_gamma   90.00
#
_symmetry.space_group_name_H-M   'P 1'
#
loop_
_entity.id
_entity.type
_entity.pdbx_description
1 polymer ?
#
loop_
_entity_poly.entity_id
_entity_poly.type
_entity_poly.pdbx_seq_one_letter_code
_entity_poly.pdbx_strand_id
1 'polypeptide(L)'
;MVLHKMFARLGIVMIVGGYVVSAAAAGDAAKDHNVAISLVAMTQACAEQHPDAGISLEKNMLKEKASLTPEMEKIIKEAATNPVYASEVKESYDFFTTPDGLGLLKSICKEMIATN
;
A
#
# COMPACT_ATOMS: atom_id res chain seq x y z
N MET A 1 -7.67 63.98 -24.15
CA MET A 1 -9.09 63.62 -24.26
C MET A 1 -9.19 62.14 -24.57
N VAL A 2 -9.76 61.36 -23.63
CA VAL A 2 -10.68 60.21 -23.87
C VAL A 2 -10.09 59.05 -24.71
N LEU A 3 -9.89 57.81 -24.22
CA LEU A 3 -10.64 57.07 -23.22
C LEU A 3 -9.84 55.84 -22.77
N HIS A 4 -9.62 55.74 -21.47
CA HIS A 4 -9.28 54.50 -20.78
C HIS A 4 -10.32 53.43 -21.14
N LYS A 5 -9.91 52.38 -21.87
CA LYS A 5 -10.70 51.15 -21.95
C LYS A 5 -10.28 50.26 -20.79
N MET A 6 -11.10 50.35 -19.76
CA MET A 6 -11.12 49.56 -18.54
C MET A 6 -10.91 48.08 -18.84
N PHE A 7 -9.70 47.57 -18.60
CA PHE A 7 -9.54 46.15 -18.33
C PHE A 7 -9.83 45.95 -16.84
N ALA A 8 -11.03 45.41 -16.65
CA ALA A 8 -11.66 45.12 -15.39
C ALA A 8 -10.68 44.55 -14.36
N ARG A 9 -10.60 45.27 -13.24
CA ARG A 9 -10.34 44.71 -11.93
C ARG A 9 -11.34 43.57 -11.69
N LEU A 10 -10.83 42.35 -11.63
CA LEU A 10 -11.33 41.21 -10.86
C LEU A 10 -10.18 40.19 -10.95
N GLY A 11 -9.14 40.35 -10.14
CA GLY A 11 -9.26 39.91 -8.75
C GLY A 11 -9.13 38.38 -8.66
N ILE A 12 -8.17 37.78 -9.38
CA ILE A 12 -7.72 36.42 -9.07
C ILE A 12 -6.74 36.56 -7.91
N VAL A 13 -7.29 36.75 -6.71
CA VAL A 13 -6.63 36.28 -5.50
C VAL A 13 -6.65 34.76 -5.64
N MET A 14 -5.60 34.20 -6.23
CA MET A 14 -5.29 32.79 -5.96
C MET A 14 -5.03 32.73 -4.47
N ILE A 15 -6.06 32.33 -3.73
CA ILE A 15 -5.88 31.78 -2.40
C ILE A 15 -5.00 30.56 -2.66
N VAL A 16 -3.70 30.73 -2.46
CA VAL A 16 -2.76 29.65 -2.19
C VAL A 16 -3.17 29.12 -0.82
N GLY A 17 -4.31 28.44 -0.82
CA GLY A 17 -4.87 27.75 0.32
C GLY A 17 -4.01 26.53 0.50
N GLY A 18 -3.04 26.68 1.42
CA GLY A 18 -2.07 25.67 1.75
C GLY A 18 -2.73 24.34 2.02
N TYR A 19 -2.65 23.47 1.03
CA TYR A 19 -2.47 22.05 1.25
C TYR A 19 -1.10 21.72 0.69
N VAL A 20 -0.07 22.36 1.25
CA VAL A 20 1.18 21.64 1.48
C VAL A 20 0.84 20.53 2.47
N VAL A 21 0.16 19.50 1.98
CA VAL A 21 0.24 18.18 2.59
C VAL A 21 1.71 17.84 2.43
N SER A 22 2.44 18.05 3.51
CA SER A 22 3.87 17.81 3.60
C SER A 22 4.18 16.56 2.80
N ALA A 23 5.00 16.66 1.76
CA ALA A 23 5.36 15.52 0.91
C ALA A 23 5.88 14.32 1.72
N ALA A 24 6.38 14.58 2.94
CA ALA A 24 6.71 13.58 3.95
C ALA A 24 5.51 12.70 4.39
N ALA A 25 4.33 13.29 4.66
CA ALA A 25 3.15 12.54 5.08
C ALA A 25 2.53 11.73 3.94
N ALA A 26 2.60 12.24 2.71
CA ALA A 26 2.22 11.47 1.51
C ALA A 26 3.21 10.34 1.22
N GLY A 27 4.50 10.54 1.51
CA GLY A 27 5.54 9.53 1.37
C GLY A 27 5.37 8.37 2.36
N ASP A 28 5.08 8.68 3.62
CA ASP A 28 4.83 7.65 4.65
C ASP A 28 3.53 6.87 4.37
N ALA A 29 2.45 7.55 3.95
CA ALA A 29 1.21 6.86 3.59
C ALA A 29 1.36 5.94 2.36
N ALA A 30 2.05 6.38 1.31
CA ALA A 30 2.30 5.56 0.13
C ALA A 30 3.20 4.34 0.45
N LYS A 31 4.16 4.53 1.36
CA LYS A 31 5.02 3.43 1.84
C LYS A 31 4.20 2.42 2.64
N ASP A 32 3.39 2.88 3.59
CA ASP A 32 2.53 2.03 4.42
C ASP A 32 1.56 1.22 3.56
N HIS A 33 0.97 1.86 2.54
CA HIS A 33 0.12 1.21 1.56
C HIS A 33 0.84 0.10 0.79
N ASN A 34 2.01 0.40 0.20
CA ASN A 34 2.75 -0.60 -0.57
C ASN A 34 3.22 -1.79 0.28
N VAL A 35 3.60 -1.54 1.54
CA VAL A 35 3.96 -2.60 2.49
C VAL A 35 2.73 -3.47 2.81
N ALA A 36 1.57 -2.86 3.04
CA ALA A 36 0.32 -3.56 3.31
C ALA A 36 -0.11 -4.45 2.12
N ILE A 37 -0.12 -3.90 0.90
CA ILE A 37 -0.44 -4.67 -0.32
C ILE A 37 0.55 -5.82 -0.53
N SER A 38 1.84 -5.55 -0.35
CA SER A 38 2.88 -6.58 -0.48
C SER A 38 2.69 -7.69 0.55
N LEU A 39 2.37 -7.37 1.80
CA LEU A 39 2.14 -8.37 2.85
C LEU A 39 0.98 -9.30 2.52
N VAL A 40 -0.13 -8.74 1.99
CA VAL A 40 -1.28 -9.53 1.52
C VAL A 40 -0.86 -10.46 0.39
N ALA A 41 -0.20 -9.93 -0.64
CA ALA A 41 0.24 -10.69 -1.80
C ALA A 41 1.23 -11.81 -1.43
N MET A 42 2.24 -11.51 -0.61
CA MET A 42 3.22 -12.51 -0.14
C MET A 42 2.55 -13.60 0.68
N THR A 43 1.62 -13.23 1.56
CA THR A 43 0.91 -14.22 2.38
C THR A 43 0.07 -15.15 1.51
N GLN A 44 -0.63 -14.62 0.50
CA GLN A 44 -1.39 -15.42 -0.46
C GLN A 44 -0.48 -16.35 -1.26
N ALA A 45 0.62 -15.83 -1.81
CA ALA A 45 1.57 -16.62 -2.59
C ALA A 45 2.24 -17.73 -1.74
N CYS A 46 2.61 -17.44 -0.49
CA CYS A 46 3.16 -18.45 0.41
C CYS A 46 2.13 -19.51 0.81
N ALA A 47 0.90 -19.11 1.10
CA ALA A 47 -0.17 -20.05 1.44
C ALA A 47 -0.50 -20.99 0.27
N GLU A 48 -0.45 -20.48 -0.96
CA GLU A 48 -0.65 -21.29 -2.18
C GLU A 48 0.49 -22.29 -2.41
N GLN A 49 1.75 -21.88 -2.19
CA GLN A 49 2.92 -22.78 -2.33
C GLN A 49 3.02 -23.80 -1.19
N HIS A 50 2.44 -23.51 -0.03
CA HIS A 50 2.53 -24.32 1.17
C HIS A 50 1.15 -24.50 1.84
N PRO A 51 0.19 -25.18 1.18
CA PRO A 51 -1.18 -25.28 1.67
C PRO A 51 -1.29 -25.96 3.04
N ASP A 52 -0.38 -26.90 3.33
CA ASP A 52 -0.37 -27.64 4.60
C ASP A 52 0.35 -26.91 5.75
N ALA A 53 0.98 -25.75 5.47
CA ALA A 53 1.73 -25.01 6.47
C ALA A 53 0.86 -24.11 7.35
N GLY A 54 -0.46 -24.02 7.10
CA GLY A 54 -1.41 -23.25 7.91
C GLY A 54 -1.19 -21.73 7.87
N ILE A 55 -0.55 -21.22 6.80
CA ILE A 55 -0.24 -19.80 6.60
C ILE A 55 -1.56 -19.05 6.39
N SER A 56 -1.75 -17.93 7.09
CA SER A 56 -2.91 -17.06 6.93
C SER A 56 -2.54 -15.61 7.21
N LEU A 57 -3.29 -14.69 6.59
CA LEU A 57 -3.08 -13.26 6.79
C LEU A 57 -3.29 -12.84 8.24
N GLU A 58 -4.32 -13.37 8.90
CA GLU A 58 -4.61 -13.07 10.30
C GLU A 58 -3.45 -13.44 11.24
N LYS A 59 -2.86 -14.63 11.06
CA LYS A 59 -1.70 -15.05 11.86
C LYS A 59 -0.48 -14.17 11.60
N ASN A 60 -0.21 -13.83 10.34
CA ASN A 60 0.90 -12.95 9.99
C ASN A 60 0.71 -11.55 10.57
N MET A 61 -0.50 -10.99 10.54
CA MET A 61 -0.79 -9.69 11.16
C MET A 61 -0.59 -9.72 12.68
N LEU A 62 -0.97 -10.81 13.36
CA LEU A 62 -0.76 -10.94 14.80
C LEU A 62 0.73 -11.00 15.15
N LYS A 63 1.54 -11.67 14.32
CA LYS A 63 2.98 -11.75 14.48
C LYS A 63 3.67 -10.40 14.24
N GLU A 64 3.34 -9.75 13.13
CA GLU A 64 3.94 -8.48 12.73
C GLU A 64 3.33 -7.27 13.46
N LYS A 65 2.40 -7.49 14.41
CA LYS A 65 1.64 -6.44 15.08
C LYS A 65 2.49 -5.31 15.67
N ALA A 66 3.70 -5.62 16.17
CA ALA A 66 4.60 -4.61 16.71
C ALA A 66 5.19 -3.66 15.63
N SER A 67 5.17 -4.09 14.37
CA SER A 67 5.72 -3.40 13.20
C SER A 67 4.65 -2.78 12.30
N LEU A 68 3.37 -3.07 12.53
CA LEU A 68 2.26 -2.51 11.77
C LEU A 68 1.78 -1.18 12.37
N THR A 69 1.65 -0.17 11.53
CA THR A 69 0.93 1.05 11.89
C THR A 69 -0.59 0.79 11.81
N PRO A 70 -1.44 1.58 12.49
CA PRO A 70 -2.89 1.45 12.36
C PRO A 70 -3.39 1.61 10.92
N GLU A 71 -2.71 2.44 10.12
CA GLU A 71 -3.05 2.64 8.71
C GLU A 71 -2.69 1.39 7.89
N MET A 72 -1.51 0.80 8.10
CA MET A 72 -1.17 -0.49 7.47
C MET A 72 -2.19 -1.56 7.83
N GLU A 73 -2.57 -1.70 9.11
CA GLU A 73 -3.57 -2.70 9.52
C GLU A 73 -4.91 -2.52 8.80
N LYS A 74 -5.34 -1.27 8.63
CA LYS A 74 -6.57 -0.94 7.91
C LYS A 74 -6.45 -1.33 6.43
N ILE A 75 -5.36 -0.93 5.77
CA ILE A 75 -5.13 -1.23 4.35
C ILE A 75 -5.03 -2.75 4.14
N ILE A 76 -4.36 -3.50 5.03
CA ILE A 76 -4.27 -4.97 4.94
C ILE A 76 -5.68 -5.60 4.97
N LYS A 77 -6.53 -5.18 5.92
CA LYS A 77 -7.91 -5.70 6.04
C LYS A 77 -8.76 -5.36 4.83
N GLU A 78 -8.65 -4.13 4.33
CA GLU A 78 -9.35 -3.70 3.13
C GLU A 78 -8.84 -4.44 1.89
N ALA A 79 -7.54 -4.53 1.68
CA ALA A 79 -6.95 -5.20 0.52
C ALA A 79 -7.24 -6.69 0.46
N ALA A 80 -7.46 -7.34 1.61
CA ALA A 80 -7.84 -8.75 1.67
C ALA A 80 -9.28 -9.04 1.21
N THR A 81 -10.16 -8.04 1.22
CA THR A 81 -11.62 -8.25 1.06
C THR A 81 -12.29 -7.33 0.04
N ASN A 82 -11.71 -6.16 -0.24
CA ASN A 82 -12.29 -5.14 -1.10
C ASN A 82 -11.71 -5.26 -2.53
N PRO A 83 -12.55 -5.45 -3.56
CA PRO A 83 -12.10 -5.62 -4.94
C PRO A 83 -11.36 -4.41 -5.52
N VAL A 84 -11.48 -3.22 -4.90
CA VAL A 84 -10.72 -2.03 -5.32
C VAL A 84 -9.21 -2.28 -5.34
N TYR A 85 -8.69 -3.06 -4.38
CA TYR A 85 -7.26 -3.36 -4.27
C TYR A 85 -6.84 -4.62 -5.03
N ALA A 86 -7.78 -5.33 -5.68
CA ALA A 86 -7.51 -6.63 -6.28
C ALA A 86 -6.43 -6.57 -7.37
N SER A 87 -6.39 -5.47 -8.14
CA SER A 87 -5.37 -5.25 -9.16
C SER A 87 -3.98 -5.08 -8.54
N GLU A 88 -3.85 -4.24 -7.52
CA GLU A 88 -2.57 -3.97 -6.84
C GLU A 88 -2.02 -5.20 -6.11
N VAL A 89 -2.91 -5.94 -5.43
CA VAL A 89 -2.56 -7.22 -4.79
C VAL A 89 -2.12 -8.23 -5.84
N LYS A 90 -2.82 -8.31 -6.98
CA LYS A 90 -2.46 -9.21 -8.08
C LYS A 90 -1.12 -8.84 -8.71
N GLU A 91 -0.86 -7.57 -8.98
CA GLU A 91 0.41 -7.11 -9.53
C GLU A 91 1.58 -7.47 -8.61
N SER A 92 1.41 -7.26 -7.30
CA SER A 92 2.40 -7.65 -6.30
C SER A 92 2.57 -9.17 -6.23
N TYR A 93 1.48 -9.93 -6.26
CA TYR A 93 1.52 -11.39 -6.28
C TYR A 93 2.28 -11.90 -7.52
N ASP A 94 1.96 -11.37 -8.69
CA ASP A 94 2.59 -11.74 -9.96
C ASP A 94 4.09 -11.44 -9.92
N PHE A 95 4.50 -10.31 -9.32
CA PHE A 95 5.91 -10.01 -9.08
C PHE A 95 6.60 -11.12 -8.26
N PHE A 96 6.01 -11.54 -7.12
CA PHE A 96 6.61 -12.55 -6.24
C PHE A 96 6.66 -13.96 -6.86
N THR A 97 5.91 -14.21 -7.93
CA THR A 97 5.95 -15.47 -8.69
C THR A 97 6.91 -15.45 -9.88
N THR A 98 7.49 -14.28 -10.21
CA THR A 98 8.58 -14.19 -11.20
C THR A 98 9.90 -14.76 -10.64
N PRO A 99 10.89 -15.13 -11.48
CA PRO A 99 12.19 -15.60 -11.01
C PRO A 99 12.87 -14.65 -10.03
N ASP A 100 12.78 -13.34 -10.27
CA ASP A 100 13.42 -12.31 -9.44
C ASP A 100 12.71 -12.17 -8.08
N GLY A 101 11.38 -12.19 -8.08
CA GLY A 101 10.58 -12.11 -6.85
C GLY A 101 10.61 -13.41 -6.03
N LEU A 102 10.78 -14.56 -6.68
CA LEU A 102 10.70 -15.88 -6.04
C LEU A 102 11.82 -16.09 -5.00
N GLY A 103 13.00 -15.52 -5.22
CA GLY A 103 14.09 -15.59 -4.25
C GLY A 103 13.73 -14.94 -2.92
N LEU A 104 13.15 -13.73 -2.99
CA LEU A 104 12.66 -13.01 -1.82
C LEU A 104 11.47 -13.75 -1.18
N LEU A 105 10.50 -14.17 -2.00
CA LEU A 105 9.31 -14.88 -1.53
C LEU A 105 9.68 -16.16 -0.76
N LYS A 106 10.63 -16.96 -1.24
CA LYS A 106 11.08 -18.18 -0.54
C LYS A 106 11.62 -17.90 0.87
N SER A 107 12.39 -16.83 1.03
CA SER A 107 12.91 -16.44 2.36
C SER A 107 11.76 -16.08 3.30
N ILE A 108 10.80 -15.31 2.79
CA ILE A 108 9.64 -14.84 3.54
C ILE A 108 8.73 -16.01 3.91
N CYS A 109 8.41 -16.91 2.96
CA CYS A 109 7.60 -18.09 3.26
C CYS A 109 8.27 -18.98 4.32
N LYS A 110 9.60 -19.15 4.26
CA LYS A 110 10.33 -19.92 5.27
C LYS A 110 10.15 -19.31 6.67
N GLU A 111 10.22 -17.98 6.79
CA GLU A 111 9.97 -17.29 8.06
C GLU A 111 8.52 -17.41 8.52
N MET A 112 7.55 -17.33 7.61
CA MET A 112 6.12 -17.52 7.92
C MET A 112 5.85 -18.93 8.43
N ILE A 113 6.43 -19.95 7.79
CA ILE A 113 6.30 -21.37 8.17
C ILE A 113 6.97 -21.64 9.52
N ALA A 114 8.19 -21.15 9.73
CA ALA A 114 8.95 -21.42 10.96
C ALA A 114 8.29 -20.84 12.22
N THR A 115 7.38 -19.88 12.04
CA THR A 115 6.65 -19.23 13.13
C THR A 115 5.19 -19.64 13.25
N ASN A 116 4.78 -20.67 12.50
CA ASN A 116 3.42 -21.21 12.53
C ASN A 116 3.33 -22.45 13.41
#